data_AF-A0A1B2IRP0-F1
#
_entry.id   AF-A0A1B2IRP0-F1
#
_cell.length_a   1.000
_cell.length_b   1.000
_cell.length_c   1.000
_cell.angle_alpha   90.00
_cell.angle_beta   90.00
_cell.angle_gamma   90.00
#
_symmetry.space_group_name_H-M   'P 1'
#
loop_
_entity.id
_entity.type
_entity.pdbx_description
1 polymer ?
#
loop_
_entity_poly.entity_id
_entity_poly.type
_entity_poly.pdbx_seq_one_letter_code
_entity_poly.pdbx_strand_id
1 'polypeptide(L)'
;MTEEEKNAQAQADKETEENDDLKVVMPEANKTTMPKEEFKEQPDYLKVFANFYIAQFDEDDLEIINLYDEKHNMVDINSYLLNNIHFPRKKLLDHVLQYHDYNFKNLLDVMIEKTGVKPEAMLTYEAWDKWYKEQRAKISSSLS
;
A
#
# COMPACT_ATOMS: atom_id res chain seq x y z
N MET A 1 17.30 -50.07 41.33
CA MET A 1 17.22 -48.68 40.87
C MET A 1 18.64 -48.23 40.59
N THR A 2 18.89 -47.86 39.34
CA THR A 2 20.18 -47.74 38.66
C THR A 2 20.83 -46.36 38.86
N GLU A 3 22.13 -46.26 38.59
CA GLU A 3 23.03 -45.10 38.77
C GLU A 3 22.66 -43.82 37.97
N GLU A 4 21.48 -43.72 37.36
CA GLU A 4 21.07 -42.55 36.57
C GLU A 4 20.47 -41.40 37.41
N GLU A 5 20.09 -41.62 38.67
CA GLU A 5 19.46 -40.55 39.49
C GLU A 5 20.47 -39.67 40.25
N LYS A 6 21.77 -39.98 40.20
CA LYS A 6 22.80 -39.22 40.95
C LYS A 6 23.49 -38.10 40.17
N ASN A 7 23.23 -37.99 38.87
CA ASN A 7 23.92 -37.01 38.00
C ASN A 7 23.08 -35.78 37.63
N ALA A 8 21.81 -35.70 38.05
CA ALA A 8 20.96 -34.54 37.83
C ALA A 8 21.12 -33.43 38.90
N GLN A 9 21.77 -33.74 40.03
CA GLN A 9 21.91 -32.79 41.15
C GLN A 9 23.23 -31.99 41.12
N ALA A 10 24.14 -32.24 40.17
CA ALA A 10 25.49 -31.67 40.17
C ALA A 10 25.72 -30.53 39.15
N GLN A 11 24.71 -30.12 38.39
CA GLN A 11 24.79 -29.01 37.42
C GLN A 11 23.86 -27.82 37.71
N ALA A 12 23.14 -27.83 38.84
CA ALA A 12 22.29 -26.71 39.22
C ALA A 12 22.98 -25.65 40.11
N ASP A 13 24.17 -25.96 40.66
CA ASP A 13 24.81 -25.16 41.71
C ASP A 13 26.13 -24.51 41.29
N LYS A 14 26.19 -23.91 40.09
CA LYS A 14 27.24 -22.92 39.81
C LYS A 14 26.71 -21.69 39.09
N GLU A 15 26.80 -20.61 39.84
CA GLU A 15 26.99 -19.23 39.39
C GLU A 15 25.72 -18.50 38.94
N THR A 16 24.89 -18.15 39.92
CA THR A 16 24.29 -16.80 39.93
C THR A 16 24.70 -16.15 41.24
N GLU A 17 25.84 -15.45 41.23
CA GLU A 17 26.16 -14.48 42.26
C GLU A 17 25.06 -13.41 42.26
N GLU A 18 24.35 -13.31 43.39
CA GLU A 18 23.40 -12.26 43.68
C GLU A 18 24.13 -10.92 43.71
N ASN A 19 24.03 -10.15 42.62
CA ASN A 19 24.15 -8.69 42.68
C ASN A 19 22.80 -8.16 43.21
N ASP A 20 22.72 -7.95 44.52
CA ASP A 20 21.52 -7.50 45.25
C ASP A 20 21.13 -6.01 44.97
N ASP A 21 21.85 -5.34 44.06
CA ASP A 21 21.64 -3.92 43.72
C ASP A 21 20.70 -3.66 42.52
N LEU A 22 20.23 -4.70 41.81
CA LEU A 22 19.34 -4.55 40.66
C LEU A 22 18.09 -5.44 40.79
N LYS A 23 17.12 -4.98 41.60
CA LYS A 23 15.74 -5.51 41.54
C LYS A 23 15.14 -5.21 40.17
N VAL A 24 15.13 -6.19 39.28
CA VAL A 24 14.40 -6.11 38.01
C VAL A 24 12.91 -6.22 38.30
N VAL A 25 12.25 -5.07 38.48
CA VAL A 25 10.78 -5.00 38.58
C VAL A 25 10.21 -5.04 37.17
N MET A 26 9.56 -6.15 36.79
CA MET A 26 8.78 -6.20 35.55
C MET A 26 7.58 -5.26 35.68
N PRO A 27 7.44 -4.21 34.83
CA PRO A 27 6.26 -3.37 34.85
C PRO A 27 5.03 -4.18 34.42
N GLU A 28 3.87 -3.90 35.02
CA GLU A 28 2.62 -4.47 34.56
C GLU A 28 2.38 -4.11 33.09
N ALA A 29 1.86 -5.07 32.33
CA ALA A 29 1.60 -4.90 30.90
C ALA A 29 0.52 -3.83 30.67
N ASN A 30 0.94 -2.59 30.43
CA ASN A 30 0.05 -1.50 30.07
C ASN A 30 -0.28 -1.60 28.57
N LYS A 31 -1.29 -2.41 28.23
CA LYS A 31 -1.83 -2.49 26.86
C LYS A 31 -2.80 -1.33 26.65
N THR A 32 -2.34 -0.27 25.99
CA THR A 32 -3.24 0.75 25.44
C THR A 32 -3.73 0.31 24.07
N THR A 33 -5.04 0.42 23.82
CA THR A 33 -5.59 0.23 22.48
C THR A 33 -5.22 1.45 21.63
N MET A 34 -4.48 1.25 20.55
CA MET A 34 -4.26 2.33 19.58
C MET A 34 -5.62 2.78 19.00
N PRO A 35 -5.86 4.08 18.84
CA PRO A 35 -7.06 4.56 18.16
C PRO A 35 -7.10 4.00 16.75
N LYS A 36 -8.30 3.61 16.30
CA LYS A 36 -8.52 3.16 14.93
C LYS A 36 -8.22 4.32 13.99
N GLU A 37 -7.43 4.06 12.95
CA GLU A 37 -7.13 5.06 11.93
C GLU A 37 -8.42 5.47 11.19
N GLU A 38 -8.68 6.77 11.14
CA GLU A 38 -9.80 7.36 10.40
C GLU A 38 -9.35 7.67 8.97
N PHE A 39 -9.96 7.00 7.99
CA PHE A 39 -9.71 7.23 6.57
C PHE A 39 -10.54 8.40 6.08
N LYS A 40 -9.93 9.29 5.30
CA LYS A 40 -10.62 10.42 4.66
C LYS A 40 -11.69 9.89 3.70
N GLU A 41 -12.87 10.49 3.71
CA GLU A 41 -13.83 10.26 2.63
C GLU A 41 -13.28 10.80 1.31
N GLN A 42 -13.32 9.97 0.28
CA GLN A 42 -12.87 10.31 -1.08
C GLN A 42 -14.03 10.20 -2.06
N PRO A 43 -14.07 11.02 -3.12
CA PRO A 43 -15.12 10.95 -4.11
C PRO A 43 -15.06 9.63 -4.90
N ASP A 44 -16.22 9.15 -5.34
CA ASP A 44 -16.33 7.81 -5.93
C ASP A 44 -15.53 7.66 -7.23
N TYR A 45 -15.48 8.70 -8.07
CA TYR A 45 -14.64 8.67 -9.27
C TYR A 45 -13.16 8.44 -8.95
N LEU A 46 -12.67 9.01 -7.84
CA LEU A 46 -11.27 8.89 -7.46
C LEU A 46 -10.97 7.50 -6.90
N LYS A 47 -11.89 6.92 -6.13
CA LYS A 47 -11.78 5.53 -5.68
C LYS A 47 -11.74 4.57 -6.86
N VAL A 48 -12.63 4.77 -7.83
CA VAL A 48 -12.72 3.92 -9.03
C VAL A 48 -11.46 4.07 -9.88
N PHE A 49 -10.99 5.30 -10.11
CA PHE A 49 -9.77 5.56 -10.86
C PHE A 49 -8.54 4.95 -10.18
N ALA A 50 -8.38 5.13 -8.86
CA ALA A 50 -7.28 4.54 -8.11
C ALA A 50 -7.34 3.00 -8.15
N ASN A 51 -8.53 2.40 -8.04
CA ASN A 51 -8.67 0.95 -8.16
C ASN A 51 -8.32 0.45 -9.57
N PHE A 52 -8.73 1.18 -10.61
CA PHE A 52 -8.34 0.91 -11.99
C PHE A 52 -6.82 1.00 -12.16
N TYR A 53 -6.20 2.08 -11.66
CA TYR A 53 -4.75 2.29 -11.71
C TYR A 53 -3.98 1.12 -11.07
N ILE A 54 -4.39 0.66 -9.88
CA ILE A 54 -3.70 -0.46 -9.22
C ILE A 54 -3.87 -1.75 -10.03
N ALA A 55 -4.98 -1.94 -10.77
CA ALA A 55 -5.14 -3.11 -11.65
C ALA A 55 -4.16 -3.06 -12.82
N GLN A 56 -4.05 -1.89 -13.43
CA GLN A 56 -3.08 -1.66 -14.51
C GLN A 56 -1.63 -1.77 -14.02
N PHE A 57 -1.34 -1.32 -12.79
CA PHE A 57 -0.04 -1.51 -12.15
C PHE A 57 0.30 -3.00 -11.98
N ASP A 58 -0.63 -3.83 -11.50
CA ASP A 58 -0.42 -5.27 -11.32
C ASP A 58 -0.19 -6.01 -12.66
N GLU A 59 -0.67 -5.43 -13.77
CA GLU A 59 -0.52 -5.96 -15.13
C GLU A 59 0.71 -5.39 -15.88
N ASP A 60 1.54 -4.58 -15.21
CA ASP A 60 2.62 -3.79 -15.83
C ASP A 60 2.13 -2.91 -17.02
N ASP A 61 0.86 -2.54 -17.01
CA ASP A 61 0.16 -1.86 -18.11
C ASP A 61 -0.18 -0.40 -17.75
N LEU A 62 0.84 0.41 -17.43
CA LEU A 62 0.65 1.83 -17.11
C LEU A 62 1.11 2.79 -18.21
N GLU A 63 1.44 2.26 -19.39
CA GLU A 63 2.01 3.03 -20.51
C GLU A 63 1.16 4.22 -20.92
N ILE A 64 -0.17 4.06 -20.99
CA ILE A 64 -1.07 5.14 -21.40
C ILE A 64 -1.20 6.18 -20.28
N ILE A 65 -1.27 5.77 -19.01
CA ILE A 65 -1.31 6.72 -17.89
C ILE A 65 0.00 7.54 -17.83
N ASN A 66 1.14 6.92 -18.14
CA ASN A 66 2.44 7.57 -18.16
C ASN A 66 2.54 8.74 -19.16
N LEU A 67 1.71 8.78 -20.20
CA LEU A 67 1.64 9.91 -21.13
C LEU A 67 1.09 11.20 -20.48
N TYR A 68 0.45 11.07 -19.33
CA TYR A 68 -0.17 12.16 -18.59
C TYR A 68 0.60 12.51 -17.30
N ASP A 69 1.72 11.83 -16.99
CA ASP A 69 2.48 12.12 -15.79
C ASP A 69 3.56 13.19 -15.99
N GLU A 70 3.15 14.46 -15.94
CA GLU A 70 4.06 15.59 -16.13
C GLU A 70 4.86 15.97 -14.87
N LYS A 71 4.46 15.48 -13.69
CA LYS A 71 5.03 15.88 -12.39
C LYS A 71 5.54 14.69 -11.57
N HIS A 72 5.86 13.57 -12.22
CA HIS A 72 6.37 12.36 -11.58
C HIS A 72 5.45 11.80 -10.48
N ASN A 73 4.14 12.03 -10.58
CA ASN A 73 3.14 11.55 -9.63
C ASN A 73 3.11 10.02 -9.57
N MET A 74 3.35 9.36 -10.71
CA MET A 74 3.35 7.90 -10.77
C MET A 74 4.52 7.29 -10.03
N VAL A 75 5.65 8.01 -9.90
CA VAL A 75 6.81 7.53 -9.13
C VAL A 75 6.42 7.33 -7.67
N ASP A 76 5.73 8.30 -7.07
CA ASP A 76 5.30 8.24 -5.68
C ASP A 76 4.27 7.11 -5.46
N ILE A 77 3.25 7.03 -6.34
CA ILE A 77 2.21 6.00 -6.27
C ILE A 77 2.85 4.61 -6.44
N ASN A 78 3.66 4.40 -7.48
CA ASN A 78 4.25 3.11 -7.79
C ASN A 78 5.25 2.68 -6.72
N SER A 79 6.04 3.60 -6.19
CA SER A 79 6.95 3.31 -5.07
C SER A 79 6.17 2.83 -3.85
N TYR A 80 5.03 3.45 -3.56
CA TYR A 80 4.15 2.99 -2.48
C TYR A 80 3.62 1.58 -2.75
N LEU A 81 3.07 1.33 -3.94
CA LEU A 81 2.50 0.03 -4.30
C LEU A 81 3.55 -1.08 -4.24
N LEU A 82 4.76 -0.85 -4.78
CA LEU A 82 5.87 -1.81 -4.73
C LEU A 82 6.27 -2.14 -3.29
N ASN A 83 6.48 -1.12 -2.46
CA ASN A 83 6.91 -1.31 -1.07
C ASN A 83 5.84 -2.03 -0.22
N ASN A 84 4.58 -2.00 -0.66
CA ASN A 84 3.45 -2.56 0.06
C ASN A 84 2.74 -3.68 -0.73
N ILE A 85 3.41 -4.31 -1.70
CA ILE A 85 2.81 -5.29 -2.64
C ILE A 85 2.14 -6.50 -1.97
N HIS A 86 2.49 -6.78 -0.71
CA HIS A 86 1.92 -7.84 0.11
C HIS A 86 0.58 -7.46 0.76
N PHE A 87 0.17 -6.19 0.70
CA PHE A 87 -1.12 -5.76 1.22
C PHE A 87 -2.26 -6.20 0.30
N PRO A 88 -3.42 -6.57 0.88
CA PRO A 88 -4.60 -6.84 0.07
C PRO A 88 -5.04 -5.58 -0.66
N ARG A 89 -5.62 -5.74 -1.86
CA ARG A 89 -6.05 -4.65 -2.74
C ARG A 89 -6.82 -3.54 -2.03
N LYS A 90 -7.78 -3.92 -1.17
CA LYS A 90 -8.58 -2.95 -0.42
C LYS A 90 -7.72 -2.04 0.47
N LYS A 91 -6.71 -2.61 1.15
CA LYS A 91 -5.81 -1.86 2.01
C LYS A 91 -4.90 -0.93 1.20
N LEU A 92 -4.39 -1.41 0.05
CA LEU A 92 -3.65 -0.55 -0.88
C LEU A 92 -4.49 0.64 -1.31
N LEU A 93 -5.73 0.40 -1.74
CA LEU A 93 -6.65 1.45 -2.16
C LEU A 93 -6.88 2.49 -1.05
N ASP A 94 -7.23 2.03 0.16
CA ASP A 94 -7.48 2.91 1.30
C ASP A 94 -6.23 3.77 1.61
N HIS A 95 -5.04 3.19 1.56
CA HIS A 95 -3.79 3.88 1.87
C HIS A 95 -3.35 4.86 0.79
N VAL A 96 -3.37 4.48 -0.49
CA VAL A 96 -2.98 5.40 -1.57
C VAL A 96 -3.95 6.57 -1.67
N LEU A 97 -5.23 6.36 -1.35
CA LEU A 97 -6.22 7.43 -1.25
C LEU A 97 -6.06 8.29 0.02
N GLN A 98 -5.47 7.77 1.09
CA GLN A 98 -5.22 8.54 2.30
C GLN A 98 -4.01 9.48 2.15
N TYR A 99 -2.95 8.97 1.51
CA TYR A 99 -1.62 9.57 1.51
C TYR A 99 -1.16 10.12 0.14
N HIS A 100 -1.74 9.63 -0.96
CA HIS A 100 -1.33 9.93 -2.34
C HIS A 100 -2.49 10.40 -3.23
N ASP A 101 -3.60 10.87 -2.65
CA ASP A 101 -4.77 11.32 -3.42
C ASP A 101 -4.45 12.51 -4.34
N TYR A 102 -3.59 13.41 -3.90
CA TYR A 102 -3.11 14.53 -4.71
C TYR A 102 -2.37 14.07 -5.97
N ASN A 103 -1.63 12.95 -5.92
CA ASN A 103 -0.94 12.39 -7.08
C ASN A 103 -1.96 11.92 -8.13
N PHE A 104 -3.02 11.22 -7.71
CA PHE A 104 -4.10 10.82 -8.61
C PHE A 104 -4.87 12.02 -9.17
N LYS A 105 -5.16 13.03 -8.35
CA LYS A 105 -5.84 14.26 -8.80
C LYS A 105 -5.00 14.99 -9.86
N ASN A 106 -3.71 15.13 -9.65
CA ASN A 106 -2.81 15.75 -10.64
C ASN A 106 -2.78 14.98 -11.98
N LEU A 107 -2.77 13.63 -11.93
CA LEU A 107 -2.86 12.82 -13.16
C LEU A 107 -4.19 13.07 -13.87
N LEU A 108 -5.30 13.06 -13.13
CA LEU A 108 -6.63 13.32 -13.68
C LEU A 108 -6.75 14.73 -14.27
N ASP A 109 -6.17 15.75 -13.64
CA ASP A 109 -6.17 17.12 -14.14
C ASP A 109 -5.48 17.22 -15.51
N VAL A 110 -4.32 16.59 -15.67
CA VAL A 110 -3.61 16.55 -16.96
C VAL A 110 -4.40 15.75 -18.01
N MET A 111 -5.03 14.63 -17.60
CA MET A 111 -5.89 13.85 -18.49
C MET A 111 -7.11 14.65 -18.96
N ILE A 112 -7.75 15.41 -18.07
CA ILE A 112 -8.86 16.32 -18.39
C ILE A 112 -8.41 17.36 -19.40
N GLU A 113 -7.27 18.02 -19.16
CA GLU A 113 -6.73 19.05 -20.04
C GLU A 113 -6.42 18.52 -21.44
N LYS A 114 -5.76 17.35 -21.54
CA LYS A 114 -5.29 16.81 -22.82
C LYS A 114 -6.36 16.08 -23.61
N THR A 115 -7.37 15.50 -22.96
CA THR A 115 -8.32 14.59 -23.62
C THR A 115 -9.78 15.00 -23.48
N GLY A 116 -10.10 15.92 -22.57
CA GLY A 116 -11.48 16.26 -22.22
C GLY A 116 -12.24 15.14 -21.53
N VAL A 117 -11.55 14.12 -21.00
CA VAL A 117 -12.16 13.06 -20.19
C VAL A 117 -12.86 13.67 -18.96
N LYS A 118 -13.94 13.04 -18.51
CA LYS A 118 -14.74 13.49 -17.36
C LYS A 118 -14.74 12.41 -16.27
N PRO A 119 -13.78 12.43 -15.33
CA PRO A 119 -13.66 11.40 -14.30
C PRO A 119 -14.95 11.18 -13.50
N GLU A 120 -15.70 12.25 -13.24
CA GLU A 120 -16.97 12.21 -12.50
C GLU A 120 -18.05 11.37 -13.18
N ALA A 121 -17.93 11.13 -14.49
CA ALA A 121 -18.81 10.24 -15.25
C ALA A 121 -18.26 8.80 -15.34
N MET A 122 -17.01 8.56 -14.92
CA MET A 122 -16.31 7.28 -15.00
C MET A 122 -16.32 6.56 -13.66
N LEU A 123 -17.52 6.10 -13.28
CA LEU A 123 -17.81 5.52 -11.97
C LEU A 123 -17.67 3.98 -11.92
N THR A 124 -17.14 3.35 -12.96
CA THR A 124 -16.85 1.91 -12.97
C THR A 124 -15.47 1.61 -13.54
N TYR A 125 -14.95 0.42 -13.22
CA TYR A 125 -13.69 -0.07 -13.79
C TYR A 125 -13.76 -0.17 -15.31
N GLU A 126 -14.87 -0.71 -15.83
CA GLU A 126 -15.08 -0.95 -17.26
C GLU A 126 -15.09 0.35 -18.07
N ALA A 127 -15.56 1.46 -17.47
CA ALA A 127 -15.50 2.77 -18.10
C ALA A 127 -14.04 3.21 -18.32
N TRP A 128 -13.17 3.03 -17.32
CA TRP A 128 -11.75 3.34 -17.41
C TRP A 128 -11.00 2.40 -18.34
N ASP A 129 -11.25 1.10 -18.25
CA ASP A 129 -10.66 0.09 -19.14
C ASP A 129 -11.01 0.35 -20.62
N LYS A 130 -12.27 0.69 -20.90
CA LYS A 130 -12.71 1.07 -22.24
C LYS A 130 -11.97 2.32 -22.74
N TRP A 131 -11.92 3.38 -21.93
CA TRP A 131 -11.21 4.60 -22.29
C TRP A 131 -9.72 4.34 -22.55
N TYR A 132 -9.08 3.52 -21.70
CA TYR A 132 -7.68 3.16 -21.80
C TYR A 132 -7.37 2.45 -23.12
N LYS A 133 -8.18 1.45 -23.47
CA LYS A 133 -8.08 0.73 -24.76
C LYS A 133 -8.29 1.66 -25.95
N GLU A 134 -9.24 2.59 -25.87
CA GLU A 134 -9.46 3.58 -26.93
C GLU A 134 -8.26 4.51 -27.11
N GLN A 135 -7.60 4.96 -26.03
CA GLN A 135 -6.38 5.76 -26.14
C GLN A 135 -5.23 4.96 -26.75
N ARG A 136 -5.03 3.70 -26.31
CA ARG A 136 -4.02 2.81 -26.87
C ARG A 136 -4.20 2.61 -28.38
N ALA A 137 -5.43 2.40 -28.83
CA ALA A 137 -5.74 2.21 -30.25
C ALA A 137 -5.37 3.44 -31.10
N LYS A 138 -5.59 4.66 -30.59
CA LYS A 138 -5.21 5.91 -31.27
C LYS A 138 -3.69 5.99 -31.48
N ILE A 139 -2.91 5.65 -30.47
CA ILE A 139 -1.45 5.66 -30.55
C ILE A 139 -0.96 4.60 -31.57
N SER A 140 -1.47 3.37 -31.49
CA SER A 140 -1.11 2.32 -32.44
C SER A 140 -1.44 2.71 -33.88
N SER A 141 -2.57 3.38 -34.12
CA SER A 141 -2.96 3.85 -35.45
C SER A 141 -2.08 4.99 -35.98
N SER A 142 -1.45 5.76 -35.09
CA SER A 142 -0.56 6.88 -35.48
C SER A 142 0.84 6.44 -35.90
N LEU A 143 1.22 5.19 -35.61
CA LEU A 143 2.53 4.60 -35.92
C LEU A 143 2.50 3.69 -37.16
N SER A 144 1.33 3.49 -37.79
CA SER A 144 1.13 2.71 -39.03
C SER A 144 1.08 3.62 -40.25
#